data_AF-A0A522EH11-F1
#
_entry.id   AF-A0A522EH11-F1
#
_cell.length_a   1.000
_cell.length_b   1.000
_cell.length_c   1.000
_cell.angle_alpha   90.00
_cell.angle_beta   90.00
_cell.angle_gamma   90.00
#
_symmetry.space_group_name_H-M   'P 1'
#
loop_
_entity.id
_entity.type
_entity.pdbx_description
1 polymer ?
#
loop_
_entity_poly.entity_id
_entity_poly.type
_entity_poly.pdbx_seq_one_letter_code
_entity_poly.pdbx_strand_id
1 'polypeptide(L)' 'MTLKRTPIRRAPRGVLSSKPVYMRLMSDERRELEQIAHGARCSHSSIARQIYLLGVAMYRSQLNQCATQPLATSCVEG' A
#
# COMPACT_ATOMS: atom_id res chain seq x y z
N MET A 1 -23.45 26.75 24.31
CA MET A 1 -23.69 26.59 22.87
C MET A 1 -22.89 25.39 22.36
N THR A 2 -23.48 24.19 22.34
CA THR A 2 -22.77 22.95 21.93
C THR A 2 -22.83 22.80 20.41
N LEU A 3 -21.68 22.88 19.74
CA LEU A 3 -21.58 22.63 18.29
C LEU A 3 -21.93 21.17 17.99
N LYS A 4 -23.08 20.95 17.35
CA LYS A 4 -23.46 19.63 16.82
C LYS A 4 -22.45 19.23 15.74
N ARG A 5 -21.62 18.21 16.02
CA ARG A 5 -20.72 17.60 15.04
C ARG A 5 -21.54 16.71 14.11
N THR A 6 -21.78 17.17 12.89
CA THR A 6 -22.38 16.32 11.85
C THR A 6 -21.44 15.15 11.55
N PRO A 7 -21.93 13.90 11.44
CA PRO A 7 -21.09 12.76 11.10
C PRO A 7 -20.45 12.98 9.73
N ILE A 8 -19.13 13.20 9.69
CA ILE A 8 -18.38 13.23 8.44
C ILE A 8 -18.42 11.80 7.89
N ARG A 9 -19.17 11.59 6.81
CA ARG A 9 -19.24 10.32 6.07
C ARG A 9 -17.89 10.07 5.39
N ARG A 10 -16.99 9.30 6.02
CA ARG A 10 -15.58 9.12 5.62
C ARG A 10 -15.34 8.01 4.58
N ALA A 11 -16.17 7.94 3.54
CA ALA A 11 -15.83 7.15 2.36
C ALA A 11 -15.65 8.11 1.18
N PRO A 12 -14.51 8.07 0.46
CA PRO A 12 -14.38 8.80 -0.80
C PRO A 12 -15.55 8.42 -1.73
N ARG A 13 -16.08 9.39 -2.49
CA ARG A 13 -17.11 9.09 -3.50
C ARG A 13 -16.60 7.99 -4.43
N GLY A 14 -17.37 6.91 -4.60
CA GLY A 14 -16.98 5.74 -5.40
C GLY A 14 -16.38 4.56 -4.63
N VAL A 15 -16.10 4.70 -3.33
CA VAL A 15 -15.77 3.55 -2.47
C VAL A 15 -17.08 2.92 -2.01
N LEU A 16 -17.59 1.97 -2.80
CA LEU A 16 -18.55 0.98 -2.31
C LEU A 16 -17.91 0.38 -1.05
N SER A 17 -18.60 0.49 0.09
CA SER A 17 -18.14 0.04 1.40
C SER A 17 -17.75 -1.44 1.36
N SER A 18 -16.53 -1.69 0.92
CA SER A 18 -15.91 -3.00 0.84
C SER A 18 -15.06 -3.15 2.08
N LYS A 19 -15.14 -4.33 2.70
CA LYS A 19 -14.27 -4.69 3.82
C LYS A 19 -12.82 -4.41 3.42
N PRO A 20 -12.01 -3.81 4.32
CA PRO A 20 -10.60 -3.59 4.02
C PRO A 20 -9.93 -4.91 3.68
N VAL A 21 -8.99 -4.88 2.71
CA VAL A 21 -8.11 -6.01 2.47
C VAL A 21 -7.13 -6.09 3.63
N TYR A 22 -7.19 -7.19 4.39
CA TYR A 22 -6.23 -7.44 5.46
C TYR A 22 -4.89 -7.88 4.87
N MET A 23 -3.83 -7.14 5.18
CA MET A 23 -2.46 -7.50 4.82
C MET A 23 -1.80 -8.21 6.00
N ARG A 24 -1.15 -9.34 5.74
CA ARG A 24 -0.29 -10.00 6.72
C ARG A 24 1.09 -9.37 6.63
N LEU A 25 1.44 -8.57 7.63
CA LEU A 25 2.78 -8.03 7.80
C LEU A 25 3.52 -8.86 8.85
N MET A 26 4.79 -9.13 8.59
CA MET A 26 5.73 -9.65 9.58
C MET A 26 5.97 -8.61 10.67
N SER A 27 6.50 -9.04 11.82
CA SER A 27 6.71 -8.17 12.97
C SER A 27 7.60 -6.96 12.66
N ASP A 28 8.65 -7.14 11.87
CA ASP A 28 9.55 -6.06 11.48
C ASP A 28 8.89 -5.09 10.49
N GLU A 29 8.22 -5.61 9.44
CA GLU A 29 7.46 -4.80 8.47
C GLU A 29 6.38 -3.96 9.15
N ARG A 30 5.71 -4.55 10.16
CA ARG A 30 4.71 -3.85 10.96
C ARG A 30 5.35 -2.73 11.79
N ARG A 31 6.49 -2.99 12.42
CA ARG A 31 7.22 -1.98 13.21
C ARG A 31 7.64 -0.80 12.33
N GLU A 32 8.12 -1.05 11.12
CA GLU A 32 8.47 -0.01 10.16
C GLU A 32 7.26 0.85 9.77
N LEU A 33 6.13 0.20 9.46
CA LEU A 33 4.87 0.91 9.15
C LEU A 33 4.43 1.82 10.31
N GLU A 34 4.51 1.33 11.54
CA GLU A 34 4.15 2.06 12.76
C GLU A 34 5.06 3.28 12.98
N GLN A 35 6.37 3.13 12.76
CA GLN A 35 7.32 4.23 12.85
C GLN A 35 7.06 5.33 11.80
N ILE A 36 6.84 4.94 10.55
CA ILE A 36 6.53 5.89 9.46
C ILE A 36 5.24 6.65 9.76
N ALA A 37 4.19 5.94 10.21
CA ALA A 37 2.91 6.53 10.54
C ALA A 37 2.99 7.50 11.72
N HIS A 38 3.77 7.15 12.75
CA HIS A 38 4.06 8.03 13.86
C HIS A 38 4.75 9.32 13.39
N GLY A 39 5.80 9.20 12.56
CA GLY A 39 6.51 10.35 11.99
C GLY A 39 5.61 11.26 11.14
N ALA A 40 4.73 10.66 10.34
CA ALA A 40 3.79 11.38 9.47
C ALA A 40 2.51 11.87 10.17
N ARG A 41 2.33 11.58 11.46
CA ARG A 41 1.11 11.89 12.25
C ARG A 41 -0.18 11.39 11.58
N CYS A 42 -0.11 10.24 10.92
CA CYS A 42 -1.20 9.66 10.16
C CYS A 42 -1.53 8.24 10.67
N SER A 43 -2.69 7.69 10.34
CA SER A 43 -3.04 6.33 10.75
C SER A 43 -2.25 5.28 9.97
N HIS A 44 -2.03 4.10 10.58
CA HIS A 44 -1.35 2.98 9.92
C HIS A 44 -2.04 2.60 8.61
N SER A 45 -3.37 2.58 8.57
CA SER A 45 -4.13 2.29 7.36
C SER A 45 -3.94 3.32 6.25
N SER A 46 -3.74 4.60 6.60
CA SER A 46 -3.47 5.66 5.62
C SER A 46 -2.11 5.48 4.99
N ILE A 47 -1.07 5.29 5.81
CA ILE A 47 0.30 5.05 5.33
C ILE A 47 0.37 3.76 4.52
N ALA A 48 -0.23 2.66 5.01
CA ALA A 48 -0.25 1.39 4.29
C ALA A 48 -0.87 1.53 2.89
N ARG A 49 -1.98 2.29 2.79
CA ARG A 49 -2.60 2.58 1.50
C ARG A 49 -1.69 3.40 0.59
N GLN A 50 -0.99 4.42 1.11
CA GLN A 50 -0.07 5.23 0.31
C GLN A 50 1.10 4.40 -0.21
N ILE A 51 1.71 3.58 0.64
CA ILE A 51 2.79 2.65 0.27
C ILE A 51 2.30 1.68 -0.80
N TYR A 52 1.12 1.09 -0.63
CA TYR A 52 0.52 0.20 -1.62
C TYR A 52 0.34 0.89 -2.99
N LEU A 53 -0.21 2.10 -3.02
CA LEU A 53 -0.42 2.84 -4.28
C LEU A 53 0.91 3.16 -4.98
N LEU A 54 1.94 3.51 -4.22
CA LEU A 54 3.29 3.72 -4.76
C LEU A 54 3.86 2.42 -5.36
N GLY A 55 3.78 1.32 -4.60
CA GLY A 55 4.25 0.01 -5.03
C GLY A 55 3.51 -0.54 -6.26
N VAL A 56 2.20 -0.32 -6.38
CA VAL A 56 1.40 -0.76 -7.54
C VAL A 56 1.91 -0.12 -8.84
N ALA A 57 2.25 1.18 -8.81
CA ALA A 57 2.78 1.86 -9.99
C ALA A 57 4.12 1.24 -10.43
N MET A 58 5.01 0.98 -9.47
CA MET A 58 6.31 0.34 -9.73
C MET A 58 6.17 -1.10 -10.23
N TYR A 59 5.31 -1.89 -9.58
CA TYR A 59 5.05 -3.28 -9.95
C TYR A 59 4.48 -3.40 -11.37
N ARG A 60 3.51 -2.55 -11.73
CA ARG A 60 2.98 -2.50 -13.11
C ARG A 60 4.04 -2.14 -14.13
N SER A 61 4.94 -1.21 -13.80
CA SER A 61 6.06 -0.86 -14.66
C SER A 61 7.01 -2.05 -14.88
N GLN A 62 7.33 -2.79 -13.81
CA GLN A 62 8.17 -3.99 -13.89
C GLN A 62 7.53 -5.10 -14.72
N LEU A 63 6.23 -5.35 -14.58
CA LEU A 63 5.52 -6.35 -15.40
C LEU A 63 5.60 -6.02 -16.89
N ASN A 64 5.43 -4.75 -17.25
CA ASN A 64 5.52 -4.30 -18.63
C ASN A 64 6.95 -4.45 -19.19
N GLN A 65 7.97 -4.23 -18.35
CA GLN A 65 9.39 -4.41 -18.72
C GLN A 65 9.79 -5.89 -18.81
N CYS A 66 9.25 -6.75 -17.95
CA CYS A 66 9.50 -8.18 -17.94
C CYS A 66 8.93 -8.88 -19.19
N ALA A 67 7.80 -8.40 -19.73
CA ALA A 67 7.28 -8.88 -21.02
C ALA A 67 8.19 -8.54 -22.22
N THR A 68 9.25 -7.76 -22.02
CA THR A 68 10.21 -7.32 -23.06
C THR A 68 11.61 -7.93 -22.88
N GLN A 69 11.86 -8.74 -21.84
CA GLN A 69 13.18 -9.37 -21.68
C GLN A 69 13.21 -10.78 -22.31
N PRO A 70 14.07 -11.04 -23.31
CA PRO A 70 14.41 -12.40 -23.68
C PRO A 70 15.16 -13.04 -22.51
N LEU A 71 14.72 -14.25 -22.14
CA LEU A 71 15.34 -15.11 -21.15
C LEU A 71 16.86 -15.19 -21.41
N ALA A 72 17.67 -14.44 -20.66
CA ALA A 72 19.12 -14.52 -20.74
C ALA A 72 19.54 -15.84 -20.06
N THR A 73 19.76 -16.85 -20.89
CA THR A 73 20.39 -18.12 -20.54
C THR A 73 21.73 -17.84 -19.88
N SER A 74 21.84 -18.11 -18.57
CA SER A 74 23.14 -18.36 -17.94
C SER A 74 23.13 -19.78 -17.40
N CYS A 75 23.34 -20.73 -18.31
CA CYS A 75 23.87 -22.04 -17.96
C CYS A 75 25.33 -21.82 -17.57
N VAL A 76 25.64 -21.92 -16.28
CA VAL A 76 27.00 -22.13 -15.80
C VAL A 76 27.08 -23.61 -15.42
N GLU A 77 27.68 -24.42 -16.30
CA GLU A 77 28.08 -25.79 -15.98
C GLU A 77 29.24 -25.77 -14.98
N GLY A 78 29.21 -26.72 -14.05
CA GLY A 78 30.29 -27.08 -13.14
C GLY A 78 30.32 -28.60 -12.98
#